data_AF-A0A5J4QJZ7-F1
#
_entry.id   AF-A0A5J4QJZ7-F1
#
_cell.length_a   1.000
_cell.length_b   1.000
_cell.length_c   1.000
_cell.angle_alpha   90.00
_cell.angle_beta   90.00
_cell.angle_gamma   90.00
#
_symmetry.space_group_name_H-M   'P 1'
#
loop_
_entity.id
_entity.type
_entity.pdbx_description
1 polymer ?
#
loop_
_entity_poly.entity_id
_entity_poly.type
_entity_poly.pdbx_seq_one_letter_code
_entity_poly.pdbx_strand_id
1 'polypeptide(L)'
;MRLPDDFTKQMHTLLGDEDYDMFIRALQMPAPASVRFNTWKTDSLLLSAFHSQLDKEIPWCSASYYLKQRLTFTFDPLFHAGCYYVQEASSMFLEQAIKQYVQKPVVMLDLCAAPGGKSTHIQSLLPEDSLLVANEIIRSRSHVLAENLTKWGYPNLIVTNNDPADFTPLTDFFDVILADVPCSGEGMFRKNTEAIN
;
A
#
# COMPACT_ATOMS: atom_id res chain seq x y z
N MET A 1 4.33 24.37 6.78
CA MET A 1 5.13 23.18 7.15
C MET A 1 6.58 23.63 7.26
N ARG A 2 7.29 23.29 8.35
CA ARG A 2 8.72 23.57 8.47
C ARG A 2 9.44 22.26 8.16
N LEU A 3 10.14 22.18 7.03
CA LEU A 3 10.92 21.00 6.63
C LEU A 3 12.33 21.08 7.25
N PRO A 4 13.05 19.95 7.39
CA PRO A 4 14.43 19.96 7.88
C PRO A 4 15.35 20.68 6.90
N ASP A 5 16.27 21.51 7.41
CA ASP A 5 17.14 22.34 6.56
C ASP A 5 18.03 21.49 5.63
N ASP A 6 18.52 20.35 6.12
CA ASP A 6 19.34 19.43 5.33
C ASP A 6 18.54 18.77 4.20
N PHE A 7 17.29 18.39 4.47
CA PHE A 7 16.37 17.89 3.44
C PHE A 7 16.11 18.94 2.36
N THR A 8 15.82 20.18 2.76
CA THR A 8 15.60 21.29 1.83
C THR A 8 16.82 21.54 0.93
N LYS A 9 18.02 21.61 1.50
CA LYS A 9 19.26 21.81 0.73
C LYS A 9 19.53 20.64 -0.22
N GLN A 10 19.34 19.41 0.25
CA GLN A 10 19.52 18.21 -0.55
C GLN A 10 18.56 18.19 -1.74
N MET A 11 17.26 18.38 -1.49
CA MET A 11 16.24 18.35 -2.54
C MET A 11 16.44 19.48 -3.55
N HIS A 12 16.80 20.67 -3.11
CA HIS A 12 17.12 21.79 -4.00
C HIS A 12 18.32 21.49 -4.90
N THR A 13 19.34 20.83 -4.35
CA THR A 13 20.53 20.41 -5.13
C THR A 13 20.19 19.35 -6.16
N LEU A 14 19.29 18.41 -5.82
CA LEU A 14 18.90 17.30 -6.70
C LEU A 14 17.94 17.70 -7.83
N LEU A 15 17.01 18.62 -7.54
CA LEU A 15 15.95 18.99 -8.46
C LEU A 15 16.27 20.26 -9.28
N GLY A 16 17.14 21.13 -8.76
CA GLY A 16 17.30 22.48 -9.32
C GLY A 16 16.11 23.39 -9.01
N ASP A 17 16.22 24.67 -9.38
CA ASP A 17 15.33 25.72 -8.87
C ASP A 17 13.84 25.50 -9.25
N GLU A 18 13.55 25.23 -10.53
CA GLU A 18 12.17 25.12 -11.02
C GLU A 18 11.43 23.92 -10.44
N ASP A 19 12.04 22.72 -10.50
CA ASP A 19 11.42 21.49 -9.98
C ASP A 19 11.37 21.48 -8.46
N TYR A 20 12.33 22.10 -7.78
CA TYR A 20 12.29 22.28 -6.33
C TYR A 20 11.10 23.15 -5.91
N ASP A 21 10.87 24.27 -6.58
CA ASP A 21 9.73 25.14 -6.31
C ASP A 21 8.40 24.41 -6.53
N MET A 22 8.29 23.61 -7.59
CA MET A 22 7.13 22.76 -7.84
C MET A 22 6.94 21.70 -6.74
N PHE A 23 8.03 21.05 -6.33
CA PHE A 23 8.04 20.05 -5.27
C PHE A 23 7.57 20.63 -3.93
N ILE A 24 8.10 21.77 -3.51
CA ILE A 24 7.69 22.44 -2.27
C ILE A 24 6.24 22.86 -2.30
N ARG A 25 5.74 23.40 -3.42
CA ARG A 25 4.31 23.70 -3.58
C ARG A 25 3.46 22.45 -3.43
N ALA A 26 3.88 21.33 -4.03
CA ALA A 26 3.15 20.05 -3.93
C ALA A 26 3.13 19.47 -2.51
N LEU A 27 4.19 19.69 -1.71
CA LEU A 27 4.24 19.32 -0.29
C LEU A 27 3.31 20.17 0.59
N GLN A 28 2.98 21.39 0.17
CA GLN A 28 2.06 22.29 0.88
C GLN A 28 0.59 22.02 0.56
N MET A 29 0.30 21.31 -0.54
CA MET A 29 -1.06 20.97 -0.93
C MET A 29 -1.64 19.85 -0.04
N PRO A 30 -2.98 19.81 0.16
CA PRO A 30 -3.64 18.72 0.84
C PRO A 30 -3.30 17.36 0.20
N ALA A 31 -2.93 16.39 1.02
CA ALA A 31 -2.62 15.06 0.51
C ALA A 31 -3.91 14.37 0.01
N PRO A 32 -3.95 13.91 -1.26
CA PRO A 32 -5.13 13.21 -1.76
C PRO A 32 -5.36 11.92 -0.98
N ALA A 33 -6.64 11.59 -0.78
CA ALA A 33 -7.07 10.31 -0.25
C ALA A 33 -7.46 9.40 -1.41
N SER A 34 -7.12 8.12 -1.29
CA SER A 34 -7.39 7.12 -2.31
C SER A 34 -7.79 5.80 -1.66
N VAL A 35 -8.59 5.04 -2.41
CA VAL A 35 -9.07 3.72 -2.01
C VAL A 35 -8.87 2.74 -3.15
N ARG A 36 -8.62 1.48 -2.80
CA ARG A 36 -8.57 0.35 -3.72
C ARG A 36 -9.68 -0.63 -3.33
N PHE A 37 -10.55 -0.95 -4.26
CA PHE A 37 -11.64 -1.89 -4.04
C PHE A 37 -11.16 -3.34 -4.14
N ASN A 38 -11.76 -4.20 -3.32
CA ASN A 38 -11.59 -5.64 -3.39
C ASN A 38 -12.55 -6.20 -4.43
N THR A 39 -12.04 -6.60 -5.59
CA THR A 39 -12.84 -7.11 -6.70
C THR A 39 -13.56 -8.43 -6.40
N TRP A 40 -13.15 -9.19 -5.38
CA TRP A 40 -13.86 -10.40 -4.94
C TRP A 40 -15.10 -10.10 -4.10
N LYS A 41 -15.14 -8.93 -3.45
CA LYS A 41 -16.18 -8.54 -2.49
C LYS A 41 -17.01 -7.36 -2.94
N THR A 42 -16.67 -6.76 -4.07
CA THR A 42 -17.30 -5.54 -4.57
C THR A 42 -17.88 -5.80 -5.95
N ASP A 43 -19.18 -5.55 -6.08
CA ASP A 43 -19.88 -5.53 -7.35
C ASP A 43 -20.19 -4.08 -7.78
N SER A 44 -20.85 -3.93 -8.94
CA SER A 44 -21.26 -2.62 -9.45
C SER A 44 -22.24 -1.89 -8.53
N LEU A 45 -23.03 -2.62 -7.73
CA LEU A 45 -23.99 -2.05 -6.78
C LEU A 45 -23.26 -1.40 -5.60
N LEU A 46 -22.28 -2.09 -5.00
CA LEU A 46 -21.45 -1.54 -3.93
C LEU A 46 -20.62 -0.35 -4.39
N LEU A 47 -20.09 -0.39 -5.61
CA LEU A 47 -19.37 0.75 -6.19
C LEU A 47 -20.28 1.98 -6.36
N SER A 48 -21.55 1.76 -6.71
CA SER A 48 -22.54 2.84 -6.85
C SER A 48 -22.81 3.57 -5.52
N ALA A 49 -22.74 2.86 -4.39
CA ALA A 49 -22.86 3.46 -3.06
C ALA A 49 -21.70 4.43 -2.76
N PHE A 50 -20.51 4.17 -3.31
CA PHE A 50 -19.35 5.05 -3.19
C PHE A 50 -19.30 6.15 -4.24
N HIS A 51 -20.06 6.05 -5.33
CA HIS A 51 -19.92 6.89 -6.52
C HIS A 51 -19.93 8.40 -6.22
N SER A 52 -20.75 8.84 -5.25
CA SER A 52 -20.80 10.24 -4.84
C SER A 52 -19.47 10.78 -4.26
N GLN A 53 -18.65 9.90 -3.67
CA GLN A 53 -17.38 10.22 -3.00
C GLN A 53 -16.15 10.06 -3.90
N LEU A 54 -16.26 9.27 -4.97
CA LEU A 54 -15.17 9.03 -5.92
C LEU A 54 -14.93 10.27 -6.77
N ASP A 55 -13.65 10.58 -7.04
CA ASP A 55 -13.23 11.67 -7.94
C ASP A 55 -12.74 11.10 -9.28
N LYS A 56 -11.49 10.63 -9.33
CA LYS A 56 -10.84 10.10 -10.54
C LYS A 56 -10.30 8.71 -10.29
N GLU A 57 -10.31 7.89 -11.34
CA GLU A 57 -9.58 6.62 -11.36
C GLU A 57 -8.08 6.85 -11.27
N ILE A 58 -7.38 5.94 -10.60
CA ILE A 58 -5.92 5.96 -10.54
C ILE A 58 -5.39 5.22 -11.77
N PRO A 59 -4.63 5.88 -12.66
CA PRO A 59 -4.36 5.34 -14.00
C PRO A 59 -3.43 4.13 -14.03
N TRP A 60 -2.70 3.86 -12.94
CA TRP A 60 -1.75 2.74 -12.84
C TRP A 60 -2.22 1.61 -11.92
N CYS A 61 -3.47 1.65 -11.43
CA CYS A 61 -3.99 0.60 -10.56
C CYS A 61 -5.46 0.33 -10.87
N SER A 62 -5.77 -0.93 -11.15
CA SER A 62 -7.14 -1.37 -11.38
C SER A 62 -8.02 -1.23 -10.13
N ALA A 63 -9.32 -1.01 -10.32
CA ALA A 63 -10.32 -0.91 -9.25
C ALA A 63 -9.95 0.08 -8.13
N SER A 64 -9.34 1.22 -8.49
CA SER A 64 -8.83 2.17 -7.51
C SER A 64 -9.10 3.62 -7.91
N TYR A 65 -9.40 4.44 -6.91
CA TYR A 65 -9.97 5.77 -7.09
C TYR A 65 -9.39 6.75 -6.08
N TYR A 66 -9.15 7.99 -6.53
CA TYR A 66 -9.05 9.14 -5.67
C TYR A 66 -10.44 9.49 -5.11
N LEU A 67 -10.47 10.02 -3.89
CA LEU A 67 -11.67 10.53 -3.25
C LEU A 67 -11.72 12.06 -3.37
N LYS A 68 -12.93 12.62 -3.54
CA LYS A 68 -13.16 14.08 -3.53
C LYS A 68 -12.69 14.73 -2.23
N GLN A 69 -12.81 13.99 -1.12
CA GLN A 69 -12.33 14.38 0.19
C GLN A 69 -12.03 13.14 1.03
N ARG A 70 -11.18 13.29 2.06
CA ARG A 70 -10.90 12.20 3.01
C ARG A 70 -12.13 11.94 3.89
N LEU A 71 -12.59 10.71 3.93
CA LEU A 71 -13.74 10.28 4.74
C LEU A 71 -13.30 9.72 6.09
N THR A 72 -14.26 9.55 7.00
CA THR A 72 -14.10 8.79 8.23
C THR A 72 -14.44 7.33 7.97
N PHE A 73 -13.42 6.48 7.82
CA PHE A 73 -13.60 5.06 7.46
C PHE A 73 -13.85 4.15 8.68
N THR A 74 -13.53 4.61 9.89
CA THR A 74 -13.56 3.80 11.13
C THR A 74 -14.89 3.12 11.39
N PHE A 75 -16.01 3.75 11.03
CA PHE A 75 -17.35 3.25 11.29
C PHE A 75 -18.05 2.69 10.05
N ASP A 76 -17.35 2.62 8.92
CA ASP A 76 -17.92 2.10 7.69
C ASP A 76 -17.97 0.56 7.71
N PRO A 77 -19.16 -0.07 7.63
CA PRO A 77 -19.27 -1.52 7.58
C PRO A 77 -18.52 -2.13 6.39
N LEU A 78 -18.44 -1.44 5.25
CA LEU A 78 -17.77 -1.92 4.04
C LEU A 78 -16.25 -1.96 4.20
N PHE A 79 -15.70 -1.07 5.03
CA PHE A 79 -14.29 -1.13 5.43
C PHE A 79 -14.01 -2.40 6.25
N HIS A 80 -14.86 -2.68 7.24
CA HIS A 80 -14.71 -3.87 8.10
C HIS A 80 -15.00 -5.19 7.39
N ALA A 81 -15.85 -5.17 6.35
CA ALA A 81 -16.10 -6.30 5.48
C ALA A 81 -14.94 -6.59 4.50
N GLY A 82 -13.95 -5.69 4.41
CA GLY A 82 -12.83 -5.80 3.49
C GLY A 82 -13.20 -5.55 2.03
N CYS A 83 -14.23 -4.74 1.76
CA CYS A 83 -14.65 -4.37 0.41
C CYS A 83 -13.68 -3.36 -0.23
N TYR A 84 -12.92 -2.61 0.55
CA TYR A 84 -11.89 -1.71 0.04
C TYR A 84 -10.78 -1.49 1.07
N TYR A 85 -9.63 -1.03 0.60
CA TYR A 85 -8.49 -0.64 1.41
C TYR A 85 -8.16 0.83 1.16
N VAL A 86 -7.97 1.61 2.22
CA VAL A 86 -7.49 2.99 2.12
C VAL A 86 -5.98 2.97 1.96
N GLN A 87 -5.49 3.18 0.73
CA GLN A 87 -4.08 3.10 0.40
C GLN A 87 -3.67 4.34 -0.38
N GLU A 88 -2.43 4.79 -0.22
CA GLU A 88 -1.88 5.88 -1.01
C GLU A 88 -1.65 5.43 -2.46
N ALA A 89 -2.01 6.28 -3.42
CA ALA A 89 -2.04 5.95 -4.84
C ALA A 89 -0.67 5.54 -5.40
N SER A 90 0.42 6.23 -5.04
CA SER A 90 1.76 5.86 -5.49
C SER A 90 2.16 4.45 -5.03
N SER A 91 1.75 4.05 -3.82
CA SER A 91 1.99 2.70 -3.31
C SER A 91 1.29 1.60 -4.11
N MET A 92 0.25 1.93 -4.88
CA MET A 92 -0.48 0.97 -5.72
C MET A 92 0.26 0.65 -7.02
N PHE A 93 1.30 1.42 -7.39
CA PHE A 93 2.07 1.22 -8.62
C PHE A 93 2.74 -0.17 -8.69
N LEU A 94 2.93 -0.84 -7.55
CA LEU A 94 3.42 -2.22 -7.50
C LEU A 94 2.61 -3.16 -8.41
N GLU A 95 1.33 -2.86 -8.67
CA GLU A 95 0.49 -3.61 -9.62
C GLU A 95 1.16 -3.77 -10.98
N GLN A 96 1.80 -2.71 -11.49
CA GLN A 96 2.46 -2.73 -12.79
C GLN A 96 3.63 -3.73 -12.79
N ALA A 97 4.40 -3.78 -11.71
CA ALA A 97 5.48 -4.75 -11.56
C ALA A 97 4.93 -6.18 -11.47
N ILE A 98 3.92 -6.43 -10.63
CA ILE A 98 3.33 -7.76 -10.47
C ILE A 98 2.72 -8.24 -11.80
N LYS A 99 1.92 -7.42 -12.47
CA LYS A 99 1.31 -7.75 -13.77
C LYS A 99 2.32 -7.97 -14.88
N GLN A 100 3.51 -7.38 -14.80
CA GLN A 100 4.55 -7.58 -15.81
C GLN A 100 5.31 -8.89 -15.57
N TYR A 101 5.69 -9.19 -14.32
CA TYR A 101 6.63 -10.26 -14.00
C TYR A 101 6.00 -11.55 -13.48
N VAL A 102 4.76 -11.52 -12.97
CA VAL A 102 4.08 -12.67 -12.40
C VAL A 102 2.92 -13.09 -13.30
N GLN A 103 3.14 -14.12 -14.12
CA GLN A 103 2.16 -14.64 -15.09
C GLN A 103 1.66 -16.06 -14.76
N LYS A 104 2.35 -16.76 -13.86
CA LYS A 104 2.06 -18.13 -13.45
C LYS A 104 1.95 -18.20 -11.93
N PRO A 105 1.34 -19.25 -11.36
CA PRO A 105 1.28 -19.42 -9.92
C PRO A 105 2.68 -19.39 -9.30
N VAL A 106 2.82 -18.69 -8.17
CA VAL A 106 4.10 -18.48 -7.47
C VAL A 106 3.95 -18.61 -5.96
N VAL A 107 5.06 -18.92 -5.29
CA VAL A 107 5.22 -18.73 -3.85
C VAL A 107 5.90 -17.39 -3.63
N MET A 108 5.15 -16.41 -3.11
CA MET A 108 5.62 -15.05 -2.91
C MET A 108 5.79 -14.72 -1.43
N LEU A 109 6.85 -13.99 -1.09
CA LEU A 109 7.09 -13.41 0.24
C LEU A 109 6.94 -11.89 0.20
N ASP A 110 6.06 -11.35 1.05
CA ASP A 110 6.08 -9.94 1.43
C ASP A 110 6.78 -9.82 2.79
N LEU A 111 8.03 -9.35 2.79
CA LEU A 111 8.93 -9.47 3.93
C LEU A 111 8.62 -8.48 5.07
N CYS A 112 8.04 -7.33 4.73
CA CYS A 112 7.73 -6.20 5.62
C CYS A 112 6.28 -5.74 5.38
N ALA A 113 5.36 -6.65 5.63
CA ALA A 113 4.01 -6.57 5.08
C ALA A 113 3.07 -5.60 5.81
N ALA A 114 3.29 -5.28 7.10
CA ALA A 114 2.31 -4.50 7.85
C ALA A 114 2.24 -3.03 7.40
N PRO A 115 1.04 -2.42 7.37
CA PRO A 115 -0.24 -2.93 7.85
C PRO A 115 -1.00 -3.84 6.88
N GLY A 116 -0.45 -4.18 5.70
CA GLY A 116 -1.04 -5.13 4.75
C GLY A 116 -1.58 -4.51 3.47
N GLY A 117 -1.41 -3.21 3.23
CA GLY A 117 -1.92 -2.54 2.03
C GLY A 117 -1.35 -3.09 0.72
N LYS A 118 -0.06 -3.44 0.72
CA LYS A 118 0.62 -4.07 -0.43
C LYS A 118 0.28 -5.56 -0.53
N SER A 119 0.29 -6.29 0.58
CA SER A 119 -0.01 -7.72 0.61
C SER A 119 -1.45 -8.01 0.16
N THR A 120 -2.43 -7.21 0.60
CA THR A 120 -3.82 -7.29 0.09
C THR A 120 -3.90 -6.95 -1.40
N HIS A 121 -3.02 -6.09 -1.91
CA HIS A 121 -2.97 -5.75 -3.33
C HIS A 121 -2.47 -6.93 -4.15
N ILE A 122 -1.30 -7.45 -3.74
CA ILE A 122 -0.65 -8.60 -4.34
C ILE A 122 -1.62 -9.77 -4.36
N GLN A 123 -2.30 -10.07 -3.26
CA GLN A 123 -3.25 -11.17 -3.19
C GLN A 123 -4.40 -11.05 -4.19
N SER A 124 -4.83 -9.83 -4.51
CA SER A 124 -5.83 -9.58 -5.55
C SER A 124 -5.31 -9.67 -6.99
N LEU A 125 -3.99 -9.71 -7.17
CA LEU A 125 -3.32 -9.72 -8.48
C LEU A 125 -2.65 -11.05 -8.81
N LEU A 126 -2.28 -11.84 -7.79
CA LEU A 126 -1.61 -13.12 -7.97
C LEU A 126 -2.51 -14.08 -8.76
N PRO A 127 -1.92 -14.87 -9.68
CA PRO A 127 -2.63 -15.96 -10.33
C PRO A 127 -3.23 -16.93 -9.31
N GLU A 128 -4.32 -17.59 -9.66
CA GLU A 128 -4.91 -18.68 -8.87
C GLU A 128 -3.84 -19.73 -8.50
N ASP A 129 -4.01 -20.39 -7.37
CA ASP A 129 -3.04 -21.33 -6.77
C ASP A 129 -1.68 -20.74 -6.31
N SER A 130 -1.47 -19.43 -6.42
CA SER A 130 -0.32 -18.78 -5.78
C SER A 130 -0.45 -18.79 -4.25
N LEU A 131 0.70 -18.84 -3.57
CA LEU A 131 0.80 -18.71 -2.11
C LEU A 131 1.46 -17.38 -1.76
N LEU A 132 0.83 -16.58 -0.91
CA LEU A 132 1.46 -15.40 -0.32
C LEU A 132 1.84 -15.68 1.14
N VAL A 133 3.11 -15.45 1.47
CA VAL A 133 3.60 -15.37 2.86
C VAL A 133 3.83 -13.90 3.19
N ALA A 134 3.08 -13.37 4.15
CA ALA A 134 3.20 -11.99 4.62
C ALA A 134 3.89 -11.99 6.00
N ASN A 135 5.07 -11.39 6.08
CA ASN A 135 5.86 -11.30 7.30
C ASN A 135 5.85 -9.89 7.88
N GLU A 136 5.79 -9.78 9.20
CA GLU A 136 6.04 -8.53 9.91
C GLU A 136 6.81 -8.85 11.18
N ILE A 137 7.97 -8.21 11.39
CA ILE A 137 8.84 -8.47 12.55
C ILE A 137 8.24 -7.92 13.85
N ILE A 138 7.51 -6.79 13.81
CA ILE A 138 6.93 -6.17 15.00
C ILE A 138 5.60 -6.84 15.35
N ARG A 139 5.58 -7.57 16.47
CA ARG A 139 4.41 -8.36 16.91
C ARG A 139 3.10 -7.56 16.98
N SER A 140 3.12 -6.32 17.46
CA SER A 140 1.90 -5.49 17.51
C SER A 140 1.35 -5.16 16.12
N ARG A 141 2.24 -4.98 15.13
CA ARG A 141 1.87 -4.69 13.74
C ARG A 141 1.46 -5.96 12.98
N SER A 142 2.00 -7.12 13.34
CA SER A 142 1.61 -8.41 12.73
C SER A 142 0.16 -8.78 13.05
N HIS A 143 -0.37 -8.39 14.21
CA HIS A 143 -1.79 -8.51 14.52
C HIS A 143 -2.68 -7.67 13.58
N VAL A 144 -2.28 -6.42 13.31
CA VAL A 144 -2.99 -5.53 12.36
C VAL A 144 -2.93 -6.09 10.94
N LEU A 145 -1.77 -6.61 10.54
CA LEU A 145 -1.58 -7.29 9.26
C LEU A 145 -2.53 -8.49 9.13
N ALA A 146 -2.56 -9.38 10.12
CA ALA A 146 -3.42 -10.55 10.15
C ALA A 146 -4.91 -10.17 10.08
N GLU A 147 -5.33 -9.15 10.83
CA GLU A 147 -6.70 -8.63 10.78
C GLU A 147 -7.07 -8.12 9.38
N ASN A 148 -6.24 -7.26 8.78
CA ASN A 148 -6.52 -6.70 7.46
C ASN A 148 -6.57 -7.76 6.37
N LEU A 149 -5.68 -8.76 6.43
CA LEU A 149 -5.67 -9.84 5.47
C LEU A 149 -6.84 -10.81 5.64
N THR A 150 -7.23 -11.09 6.89
CA THR A 150 -8.43 -11.88 7.19
C THR A 150 -9.68 -11.18 6.67
N LYS A 151 -9.79 -9.87 6.89
CA LYS A 151 -10.88 -9.05 6.33
C LYS A 151 -10.86 -9.06 4.81
N TRP A 152 -9.69 -9.04 4.17
CA TRP A 152 -9.59 -9.09 2.71
C TRP A 152 -10.13 -10.41 2.14
N GLY A 153 -9.86 -11.52 2.82
CA GLY A 153 -10.62 -12.77 2.69
C GLY A 153 -10.23 -13.70 1.53
N TYR A 154 -9.02 -13.59 1.01
CA TYR A 154 -8.52 -14.53 -0.02
C TYR A 154 -7.97 -15.81 0.63
N PRO A 155 -8.14 -16.97 -0.03
CA PRO A 155 -7.47 -18.20 0.36
C PRO A 155 -5.97 -18.13 -0.01
N ASN A 156 -5.16 -19.08 0.47
CA ASN A 156 -3.73 -19.24 0.15
C ASN A 156 -2.84 -18.08 0.60
N LEU A 157 -2.96 -17.76 1.89
CA LEU A 157 -2.16 -16.76 2.57
C LEU A 157 -1.66 -17.29 3.92
N ILE A 158 -0.42 -16.97 4.26
CA ILE A 158 0.18 -17.22 5.57
C ILE A 158 0.66 -15.88 6.14
N VAL A 159 0.36 -15.63 7.41
CA VAL A 159 0.93 -14.49 8.15
C VAL A 159 1.97 -15.01 9.14
N THR A 160 3.14 -14.40 9.13
CA THR A 160 4.27 -14.75 10.00
C THR A 160 4.76 -13.55 10.80
N ASN A 161 5.39 -13.81 11.94
CA ASN A 161 6.04 -12.81 12.78
C ASN A 161 7.44 -13.29 13.11
N ASN A 162 8.33 -13.21 12.12
CA ASN A 162 9.72 -13.66 12.22
C ASN A 162 10.69 -12.54 11.85
N ASP A 163 11.94 -12.70 12.29
CA ASP A 163 13.01 -11.87 11.77
C ASP A 163 13.21 -12.23 10.27
N PRO A 164 13.42 -11.25 9.37
CA PRO A 164 13.78 -11.53 7.99
C PRO A 164 14.91 -12.55 7.80
N ALA A 165 15.88 -12.59 8.73
CA ALA A 165 16.98 -13.54 8.71
C ALA A 165 16.52 -15.00 8.87
N ASP A 166 15.38 -15.25 9.51
CA ASP A 166 14.82 -16.59 9.72
C ASP A 166 14.37 -17.25 8.41
N PHE A 167 14.19 -16.47 7.34
CA PHE A 167 13.88 -16.99 6.01
C PHE A 167 15.12 -17.44 5.22
N THR A 168 16.34 -17.11 5.66
CA THR A 168 17.60 -17.46 4.98
C THR A 168 17.76 -18.97 4.72
N PRO A 169 17.37 -19.89 5.63
CA PRO A 169 17.45 -21.33 5.37
C PRO A 169 16.51 -21.84 4.28
N LEU A 170 15.49 -21.06 3.88
CA LEU A 170 14.51 -21.43 2.86
C LEU A 170 15.02 -21.10 1.44
N THR A 171 16.19 -21.65 1.11
CA THR A 171 16.81 -21.46 -0.22
C THR A 171 15.90 -21.98 -1.33
N ASP A 172 15.73 -21.21 -2.40
CA ASP A 172 14.91 -21.54 -3.58
C ASP A 172 13.43 -21.84 -3.27
N PHE A 173 12.91 -21.40 -2.13
CA PHE A 173 11.51 -21.62 -1.76
C PHE A 173 10.55 -20.57 -2.34
N PHE A 174 10.99 -19.30 -2.38
CA PHE A 174 10.18 -18.18 -2.87
C PHE A 174 10.57 -17.83 -4.30
N ASP A 175 9.58 -17.77 -5.20
CA ASP A 175 9.78 -17.31 -6.58
C ASP A 175 9.93 -15.78 -6.65
N VAL A 176 9.24 -15.08 -5.75
CA VAL A 176 9.19 -13.60 -5.72
C VAL A 176 9.27 -13.11 -4.28
N ILE A 177 10.10 -12.10 -4.04
CA ILE A 177 10.19 -11.43 -2.74
C ILE A 177 9.92 -9.93 -2.94
N LEU A 178 8.89 -9.42 -2.24
CA LEU A 178 8.66 -8.00 -2.05
C LEU A 178 9.30 -7.57 -0.73
N ALA A 179 10.11 -6.50 -0.77
CA ALA A 179 10.68 -5.87 0.40
C ALA A 179 10.33 -4.38 0.43
N ASP A 180 9.22 -4.03 1.11
CA ASP A 180 8.88 -2.65 1.45
C ASP A 180 9.67 -2.24 2.71
N VAL A 181 10.97 -2.00 2.53
CA VAL A 181 11.89 -1.78 3.65
C VAL A 181 11.59 -0.46 4.38
N PRO A 182 11.76 -0.42 5.71
CA PRO A 182 11.64 0.83 6.46
C PRO A 182 12.61 1.86 5.89
N CYS A 183 12.09 3.04 5.55
CA CYS A 183 12.84 4.15 4.98
C CYS A 183 12.80 5.38 5.91
N SER A 184 13.48 6.47 5.52
CA SER A 184 13.49 7.74 6.26
C SER A 184 12.10 8.36 6.45
N GLY A 185 11.09 7.90 5.69
CA GLY A 185 9.72 8.37 5.83
C GLY A 185 9.46 9.74 5.22
N GLU A 186 10.37 10.29 4.42
CA GLU A 186 10.25 11.63 3.80
C GLU A 186 8.96 11.81 2.98
N GLY A 187 8.50 10.75 2.30
CA GLY A 187 7.23 10.73 1.58
C GLY A 187 5.99 10.93 2.47
N MET A 188 6.15 10.81 3.79
CA MET A 188 5.09 11.03 4.78
C MET A 188 5.06 12.46 5.31
N PHE A 189 6.06 13.32 5.06
CA PHE A 189 6.08 14.69 5.59
C PHE A 189 4.80 15.46 5.28
N ARG A 190 4.26 15.30 4.06
CA ARG A 190 3.00 15.92 3.63
C ARG A 190 1.77 15.47 4.45
N LYS A 191 1.77 14.23 4.96
CA LYS A 191 0.62 13.59 5.63
C LYS A 191 0.74 13.53 7.15
N ASN A 192 1.96 13.43 7.67
CA ASN A 192 2.23 13.30 9.09
C ASN A 192 3.32 14.30 9.49
N THR A 193 2.94 15.35 10.22
CA THR A 193 3.88 16.34 10.73
C THR A 193 4.87 15.76 11.73
N GLU A 194 4.54 14.66 12.42
CA GLU A 194 5.46 13.98 13.33
C GLU A 194 6.59 13.24 12.60
N ALA A 195 6.43 12.98 11.30
CA ALA A 195 7.49 12.38 10.50
C ALA A 195 8.64 13.37 10.22
N ILE A 196 8.44 14.68 10.47
CA ILE A 196 9.42 15.74 10.17
C ILE A 196 10.46 15.92 11.29
N ASN A 197 10.39 15.13 12.37
CA ASN A 197 11.24 15.25 13.56
C ASN A 197 12.69 14.82 13.32
#